data_AF-A0A5M3VUE3-F1
#
_entry.id   AF-A0A5M3VUE3-F1
#
_cell.length_a   1.000
_cell.length_b   1.000
_cell.length_c   1.000
_cell.angle_alpha   90.00
_cell.angle_beta   90.00
_cell.angle_gamma   90.00
#
_symmetry.space_group_name_H-M   'P 1'
#
loop_
_entity.id
_entity.type
_entity.pdbx_description
1 polymer ?
#
loop_
_entity_poly.entity_id
_entity_poly.type
_entity_poly.pdbx_seq_one_letter_code
_entity_poly.pdbx_strand_id
1 'polypeptide(L)'
;MCGVSIVVVTPHDLVGRDAELRDLTALLEGVKEGGGALVLSGAAGVGKSALLGAAMADAAARGARVLTVTGVFAEGQVPYEGLRRLLAGTGLAPDDLDGGPLRAAMAVLHRLSALAGELPVVLAVEDAHWLDEPSWEALAFVGRRLRSDAVVLLATLRDDADAQARLAASGLPMLTVPPVTDQAAAELVARVAPGLGIALRARVLVEAAGNPLALMEFAALASRQDQGVLASSRLPLTRGWNARTRRRSPRWPPTPGCWRSSPPSTRTTRSRRTRGPRPCWRARRSRPPRWPPRFGRGWSSPTPYGSGSGTR
;
A
#
# COMPACT_ATOMS: atom_id res chain seq x y z
N MET A 1 28.21 2.00 2.63
CA MET A 1 27.32 3.07 2.14
C MET A 1 26.86 2.72 0.73
N CYS A 2 25.76 2.00 0.57
CA CYS A 2 25.16 1.76 -0.73
C CYS A 2 24.01 2.76 -0.92
N GLY A 3 24.34 3.93 -1.47
CA GLY A 3 23.32 4.87 -1.92
C GLY A 3 22.67 4.32 -3.17
N VAL A 4 21.49 3.70 -3.05
CA VAL A 4 20.64 3.41 -4.20
C VAL A 4 20.05 4.75 -4.63
N SER A 5 20.54 5.29 -5.74
CA SER A 5 19.96 6.49 -6.35
C SER A 5 18.54 6.18 -6.81
N ILE A 6 17.55 6.62 -6.02
CA ILE A 6 16.19 6.78 -6.53
C ILE A 6 16.29 7.75 -7.70
N VAL A 7 15.97 7.27 -8.91
CA VAL A 7 15.80 8.15 -10.06
C VAL A 7 14.58 9.02 -9.75
N VAL A 8 14.82 10.30 -9.43
CA VAL A 8 13.75 11.27 -9.16
C VAL A 8 13.07 11.59 -10.49
N VAL A 9 12.06 10.78 -10.83
CA VAL A 9 11.17 11.05 -11.95
C VAL A 9 10.25 12.20 -11.55
N THR A 10 10.21 13.28 -12.33
CA THR A 10 9.30 14.39 -12.01
C THR A 10 7.86 14.01 -12.34
N PRO A 11 6.84 14.57 -11.67
CA PRO A 11 5.44 14.24 -11.98
C PRO A 11 5.08 14.48 -13.45
N HIS A 12 5.68 15.49 -14.08
CA HIS A 12 5.47 15.84 -15.50
C HIS A 12 6.09 14.85 -16.50
N ASP A 13 6.93 13.92 -16.05
CA ASP A 13 7.47 12.84 -16.89
C ASP A 13 6.56 11.60 -16.95
N LEU A 14 5.54 11.51 -16.08
CA LEU A 14 4.65 10.36 -15.98
C LEU A 14 3.47 10.45 -16.97
N VAL A 15 3.57 9.70 -18.06
CA VAL A 15 2.52 9.62 -19.08
C VAL A 15 1.36 8.72 -18.61
N GLY A 16 0.13 9.24 -18.70
CA GLY A 16 -1.11 8.48 -18.46
C GLY A 16 -1.33 8.06 -17.01
N ARG A 17 -0.93 8.92 -16.05
CA ARG A 17 -1.02 8.68 -14.60
C ARG A 17 -1.81 9.75 -13.85
N ASP A 18 -2.61 10.52 -14.57
CA ASP A 18 -3.37 11.68 -14.06
C ASP A 18 -4.43 11.30 -13.02
N ALA A 19 -4.90 10.05 -12.98
CA ALA A 19 -5.82 9.59 -11.94
C ALA A 19 -5.08 9.29 -10.63
N GLU A 20 -4.05 8.45 -10.70
CA GLU A 20 -3.27 8.03 -9.55
C GLU A 20 -2.49 9.18 -8.91
N LEU A 21 -1.98 10.11 -9.73
CA LEU A 21 -1.36 11.35 -9.23
C LEU A 21 -2.37 12.25 -8.51
N ARG A 22 -3.61 12.38 -9.00
CA ARG A 22 -4.64 13.16 -8.28
C ARG A 22 -5.00 12.53 -6.94
N ASP A 23 -5.14 11.21 -6.87
CA ASP A 23 -5.43 10.51 -5.61
C ASP A 23 -4.28 10.65 -4.60
N LEU A 24 -3.02 10.56 -5.06
CA LEU A 24 -1.83 10.78 -4.24
C LEU A 24 -1.70 12.24 -3.77
N THR A 25 -1.86 13.22 -4.67
CA THR A 25 -1.79 14.64 -4.31
C THR A 25 -2.93 15.05 -3.35
N ALA A 26 -4.15 14.53 -3.53
CA ALA A 26 -5.25 14.79 -2.60
C ALA A 26 -4.95 14.28 -1.17
N LEU A 27 -4.31 13.11 -1.06
CA LEU A 27 -3.87 12.57 0.23
C LEU A 27 -2.75 13.41 0.87
N LEU A 28 -1.83 13.96 0.07
CA LEU A 28 -0.78 14.87 0.53
C LEU A 28 -1.30 16.27 0.89
N GLU A 29 -2.38 16.73 0.26
CA GLU A 29 -3.03 18.01 0.56
C GLU A 29 -3.78 17.95 1.89
N GLY A 30 -4.52 16.87 2.15
CA GLY A 30 -5.25 16.67 3.40
C GLY A 30 -4.39 16.40 4.64
N VAL A 31 -3.06 16.17 4.50
CA VAL A 31 -2.21 15.69 5.61
C VAL A 31 -2.24 16.57 6.85
N LYS A 32 -2.42 17.88 6.72
CA LYS A 32 -2.48 18.81 7.86
C LYS A 32 -3.78 18.73 8.66
N GLU A 33 -4.85 18.22 8.03
CA GLU A 33 -6.19 18.08 8.61
C GLU A 33 -6.42 16.66 9.15
N GLY A 34 -5.76 15.67 8.53
CA GLY A 34 -5.65 14.31 9.05
C GLY A 34 -4.76 13.45 8.16
N GLY A 35 -3.86 12.68 8.78
CA GLY A 35 -3.01 11.73 8.09
C GLY A 35 -3.75 10.49 7.60
N GLY A 36 -3.01 9.63 6.89
CA GLY A 36 -3.57 8.44 6.27
C GLY A 36 -2.52 7.47 5.78
N ALA A 37 -2.97 6.36 5.22
CA ALA A 37 -2.12 5.39 4.55
C ALA A 37 -2.70 5.09 3.17
N LEU A 38 -1.86 4.71 2.21
CA LEU A 38 -2.28 4.20 0.90
C LEU A 38 -1.24 3.21 0.37
N VAL A 39 -1.70 2.06 -0.10
CA VAL A 39 -0.83 1.03 -0.69
C VAL A 39 -1.07 0.92 -2.19
N LEU A 40 -0.03 1.23 -2.97
CA LEU A 40 -0.01 1.07 -4.42
C LEU A 40 0.24 -0.42 -4.75
N SER A 41 -0.76 -1.11 -5.28
CA SER A 41 -0.63 -2.51 -5.75
C SER A 41 -0.68 -2.57 -7.27
N GLY A 42 0.06 -3.50 -7.89
CA GLY A 42 0.05 -3.67 -9.34
C GLY A 42 1.22 -4.51 -9.87
N ALA A 43 1.19 -4.81 -11.16
CA ALA A 43 2.21 -5.63 -11.83
C ALA A 43 3.64 -5.06 -11.71
N ALA A 44 4.64 -5.91 -11.94
CA ALA A 44 6.03 -5.46 -12.07
C ALA A 44 6.18 -4.53 -13.29
N GLY A 45 7.00 -3.47 -13.20
CA GLY A 45 7.20 -2.51 -14.28
C GLY A 45 6.03 -1.52 -14.53
N VAL A 46 4.87 -1.68 -13.87
CA VAL A 46 3.67 -0.87 -14.14
C VAL A 46 3.82 0.63 -13.79
N GLY A 47 4.83 1.01 -13.00
CA GLY A 47 5.13 2.41 -12.63
C GLY A 47 4.91 2.78 -11.16
N LYS A 48 4.67 1.81 -10.27
CA LYS A 48 4.48 2.06 -8.82
C LYS A 48 5.59 2.90 -8.17
N SER A 49 6.86 2.55 -8.41
CA SER A 49 8.02 3.29 -7.89
C SER A 49 8.09 4.71 -8.43
N ALA A 50 7.67 4.92 -9.69
CA ALA A 50 7.66 6.24 -10.30
C ALA A 50 6.53 7.13 -9.73
N LEU A 51 5.36 6.55 -9.45
CA LEU A 51 4.28 7.20 -8.69
C LEU A 51 4.71 7.55 -7.26
N LEU A 52 5.38 6.62 -6.56
CA LEU A 52 5.92 6.86 -5.22
C LEU A 52 6.96 7.99 -5.23
N GLY A 53 7.88 7.99 -6.18
CA GLY A 53 8.87 9.06 -6.36
C GLY A 53 8.25 10.43 -6.67
N ALA A 54 7.22 10.47 -7.52
CA ALA A 54 6.47 11.69 -7.79
C ALA A 54 5.75 12.23 -6.54
N ALA A 55 5.11 11.36 -5.75
CA ALA A 55 4.47 11.73 -4.49
C ALA A 55 5.49 12.19 -3.42
N MET A 56 6.68 11.56 -3.36
CA MET A 56 7.77 12.03 -2.51
C MET A 56 8.28 13.41 -2.92
N ALA A 57 8.38 13.70 -4.22
CA ALA A 57 8.76 15.01 -4.72
C ALA A 57 7.71 16.08 -4.41
N ASP A 58 6.42 15.80 -4.60
CA ASP A 58 5.30 16.67 -4.22
C ASP A 58 5.29 16.96 -2.70
N ALA A 59 5.46 15.92 -1.88
CA ALA A 59 5.58 16.05 -0.43
C ALA A 59 6.76 16.94 0.00
N ALA A 60 7.95 16.74 -0.58
CA ALA A 60 9.13 17.54 -0.29
C ALA A 60 8.94 19.01 -0.73
N ALA A 61 8.33 19.26 -1.89
CA ALA A 61 8.01 20.62 -2.37
C ALA A 61 7.01 21.35 -1.44
N ARG A 62 6.13 20.60 -0.77
CA ARG A 62 5.20 21.11 0.27
C ARG A 62 5.83 21.27 1.65
N GLY A 63 7.13 21.01 1.80
CA GLY A 63 7.88 21.12 3.05
C GLY A 63 7.67 19.96 4.03
N ALA A 64 7.19 18.81 3.57
CA ALA A 64 7.05 17.62 4.41
C ALA A 64 8.40 16.90 4.62
N ARG A 65 8.56 16.28 5.78
CA ARG A 65 9.68 15.40 6.12
C ARG A 65 9.44 14.02 5.50
N VAL A 66 10.13 13.72 4.40
CA VAL A 66 10.05 12.43 3.71
C VAL A 66 11.04 11.43 4.33
N LEU A 67 10.56 10.27 4.78
CA LEU A 67 11.37 9.15 5.26
C LEU A 67 11.15 7.95 4.33
N THR A 68 12.23 7.29 3.91
CA THR A 68 12.19 6.29 2.84
C THR A 68 12.80 4.95 3.27
N VAL A 69 12.18 3.84 2.87
CA VAL A 69 12.82 2.52 2.90
C VAL A 69 12.40 1.72 1.67
N THR A 70 13.33 0.95 1.11
CA THR A 70 13.05 -0.05 0.08
C THR A 70 13.27 -1.42 0.70
N GLY A 71 12.27 -2.31 0.59
CA GLY A 71 12.36 -3.70 1.04
C GLY A 71 13.45 -4.46 0.30
N VAL A 72 14.16 -5.33 1.02
CA VAL A 72 15.27 -6.12 0.46
C VAL A 72 15.06 -7.57 0.83
N PHE A 73 14.91 -8.44 -0.17
CA PHE A 73 14.57 -9.86 0.03
C PHE A 73 15.52 -10.57 1.03
N ALA A 74 16.81 -10.25 1.01
CA ALA A 74 17.80 -10.83 1.92
C ALA A 74 17.67 -10.35 3.39
N GLU A 75 17.04 -9.21 3.63
CA GLU A 75 16.88 -8.60 4.96
C GLU A 75 15.53 -8.94 5.62
N GLY A 76 14.55 -9.44 4.84
CA GLY A 76 13.20 -9.78 5.33
C GLY A 76 13.11 -10.87 6.40
N GLN A 77 14.25 -11.42 6.85
CA GLN A 77 14.37 -12.37 7.95
C GLN A 77 14.89 -11.73 9.26
N VAL A 78 15.28 -10.45 9.24
CA VAL A 78 15.80 -9.73 10.43
C VAL A 78 14.67 -8.88 11.04
N PRO A 79 14.18 -9.21 12.25
CA PRO A 79 13.06 -8.50 12.86
C PRO A 79 13.32 -7.00 13.04
N TYR A 80 12.37 -6.20 12.56
CA TYR A 80 12.36 -4.73 12.62
C TYR A 80 13.48 -4.01 11.86
N GLU A 81 14.23 -4.68 10.99
CA GLU A 81 15.30 -4.02 10.22
C GLU A 81 14.72 -2.96 9.26
N GLY A 82 13.56 -3.25 8.64
CA GLY A 82 12.83 -2.27 7.84
C GLY A 82 12.50 -0.99 8.60
N LEU A 83 12.05 -1.09 9.85
CA LEU A 83 11.80 0.05 10.73
C LEU A 83 13.08 0.75 11.19
N ARG A 84 14.12 0.00 11.57
CA ARG A 84 15.43 0.56 11.98
C ARG A 84 16.02 1.41 10.86
N ARG A 85 15.91 0.96 9.61
CA ARG A 85 16.33 1.71 8.42
C ARG A 85 15.42 2.91 8.13
N LEU A 86 14.09 2.74 8.13
CA LEU A 86 13.12 3.81 7.84
C LEU A 86 13.20 4.97 8.85
N LEU A 87 13.46 4.65 10.13
CA LEU A 87 13.47 5.60 11.25
C LEU A 87 14.88 5.94 11.72
N ALA A 88 15.91 5.57 10.94
CA ALA A 88 17.30 5.93 11.19
C ALA A 88 17.44 7.46 11.29
N GLY A 89 18.18 7.94 12.30
CA GLY A 89 18.35 9.38 12.55
C GLY A 89 17.11 10.11 13.07
N THR A 90 15.94 9.46 13.18
CA THR A 90 14.76 10.11 13.79
C THR A 90 14.86 10.23 15.30
N GLY A 91 15.71 9.44 15.97
CA GLY A 91 15.82 9.40 17.44
C GLY A 91 14.89 8.39 18.14
N LEU A 92 14.32 7.43 17.41
CA LEU A 92 13.80 6.20 18.01
C LEU A 92 14.96 5.36 18.57
N ALA A 93 14.86 4.83 19.78
CA ALA A 93 15.91 3.98 20.35
C ALA A 93 15.82 2.54 19.79
N PRO A 94 16.95 1.81 19.62
CA PRO A 94 16.91 0.40 19.19
C PRO A 94 16.02 -0.46 20.10
N ASP A 95 16.16 -0.28 21.42
CA ASP A 95 15.45 -1.00 22.47
C ASP A 95 13.92 -0.79 22.45
N ASP A 96 13.43 0.28 21.81
CA ASP A 96 11.98 0.54 21.68
C ASP A 96 11.30 -0.52 20.80
N LEU A 97 12.04 -1.11 19.85
CA LEU A 97 11.56 -2.15 18.93
C LEU A 97 11.65 -3.56 19.54
N ASP A 98 12.62 -3.80 20.43
CA ASP A 98 12.87 -5.12 21.01
C ASP A 98 11.85 -5.49 22.12
N GLY A 99 11.00 -4.55 22.53
CA GLY A 99 9.93 -4.74 23.53
C GLY A 99 8.69 -5.53 23.06
N GLY A 100 8.73 -6.14 21.87
CA GLY A 100 7.64 -6.94 21.28
C GLY A 100 6.64 -6.14 20.43
N PRO A 101 5.79 -6.81 19.62
CA PRO A 101 5.11 -6.18 18.47
C PRO A 101 4.25 -4.95 18.80
N LEU A 102 3.45 -5.01 19.86
CA LEU A 102 2.62 -3.87 20.27
C LEU A 102 3.46 -2.69 20.77
N ARG A 103 4.56 -2.96 21.50
CA ARG A 103 5.43 -1.91 22.03
C ARG A 103 6.22 -1.24 20.90
N ALA A 104 6.78 -2.04 19.99
CA ALA A 104 7.44 -1.54 18.78
C ALA A 104 6.51 -0.65 17.97
N ALA A 105 5.30 -1.12 17.63
CA ALA A 105 4.34 -0.36 16.84
C ALA A 105 3.84 0.92 17.55
N MET A 106 3.70 0.90 18.88
CA MET A 106 3.36 2.09 19.67
C MET A 106 4.51 3.10 19.74
N ALA A 107 5.76 2.64 19.85
CA ALA A 107 6.93 3.52 19.86
C ALA A 107 7.13 4.19 18.49
N VAL A 108 6.94 3.44 17.40
CA VAL A 108 6.91 4.01 16.03
C VAL A 108 5.81 5.06 15.91
N LEU A 109 4.57 4.74 16.30
CA LEU A 109 3.46 5.70 16.24
C LEU A 109 3.78 6.98 17.03
N HIS A 110 4.24 6.84 18.28
CA HIS A 110 4.57 7.99 19.14
C HIS A 110 5.70 8.84 18.55
N ARG A 111 6.74 8.22 17.98
CA ARG A 111 7.84 8.95 17.32
C ARG A 111 7.33 9.72 16.11
N LEU A 112 6.48 9.11 15.28
CA LEU A 112 5.89 9.76 14.11
C LEU A 112 4.97 10.93 14.50
N SER A 113 4.11 10.77 15.51
CA SER A 113 3.30 11.85 16.08
C SER A 113 4.17 13.02 16.55
N ALA A 114 5.29 12.74 17.24
CA ALA A 114 6.21 13.78 17.70
C ALA A 114 6.90 14.52 16.54
N LEU A 115 7.31 13.81 15.49
CA LEU A 115 7.87 14.43 14.26
C LEU A 115 6.82 15.27 13.52
N ALA A 116 5.57 14.79 13.48
CA ALA A 116 4.43 15.44 12.82
C ALA A 116 4.00 16.76 13.48
N GLY A 117 4.34 16.95 14.77
CA GLY A 117 4.15 18.21 15.49
C GLY A 117 5.09 19.34 15.02
N GLU A 118 6.17 19.03 14.30
CA GLU A 118 7.08 20.02 13.70
C GLU A 118 6.71 20.28 12.23
N LEU A 119 6.63 19.22 11.43
CA LEU A 119 6.39 19.22 9.99
C LEU A 119 5.61 17.96 9.60
N PRO A 120 4.71 18.00 8.61
CA PRO A 120 4.07 16.79 8.10
C PRO A 120 5.10 15.73 7.70
N VAL A 121 4.83 14.46 8.01
CA VAL A 121 5.74 13.34 7.73
C VAL A 121 5.17 12.48 6.62
N VAL A 122 5.99 12.12 5.64
CA VAL A 122 5.62 11.13 4.61
C VAL A 122 6.56 9.94 4.69
N LEU A 123 6.01 8.77 5.00
CA LEU A 123 6.71 7.49 4.94
C LEU A 123 6.52 6.90 3.56
N ALA A 124 7.62 6.63 2.85
CA ALA A 124 7.62 5.98 1.56
C ALA A 124 8.28 4.59 1.68
N VAL A 125 7.48 3.54 1.53
CA VAL A 125 7.90 2.14 1.70
C VAL A 125 7.83 1.43 0.35
N GLU A 126 8.96 1.41 -0.36
CA GLU A 126 9.08 0.72 -1.63
C GLU A 126 9.24 -0.79 -1.43
N ASP A 127 8.60 -1.59 -2.29
CA ASP A 127 8.63 -3.05 -2.29
C ASP A 127 8.39 -3.66 -0.89
N ALA A 128 7.32 -3.20 -0.24
CA ALA A 128 6.93 -3.58 1.12
C ALA A 128 6.65 -5.10 1.29
N HIS A 129 6.58 -5.86 0.20
CA HIS A 129 6.49 -7.33 0.16
C HIS A 129 7.82 -8.02 0.48
N TRP A 130 8.95 -7.30 0.43
CA TRP A 130 10.28 -7.75 0.84
C TRP A 130 10.73 -7.19 2.20
N LEU A 131 9.90 -6.36 2.85
CA LEU A 131 10.14 -5.91 4.22
C LEU A 131 9.94 -7.09 5.19
N ASP A 132 10.67 -7.11 6.31
CA ASP A 132 10.43 -8.10 7.36
C ASP A 132 8.99 -7.99 7.90
N GLU A 133 8.39 -9.14 8.26
CA GLU A 133 6.99 -9.18 8.72
C GLU A 133 6.75 -8.30 9.97
N PRO A 134 7.61 -8.31 11.01
CA PRO A 134 7.42 -7.44 12.18
C PRO A 134 7.41 -5.94 11.85
N SER A 135 8.27 -5.46 10.94
CA SER A 135 8.22 -4.08 10.44
C SER A 135 6.90 -3.77 9.74
N TRP A 136 6.41 -4.68 8.88
CA TRP A 136 5.16 -4.45 8.15
C TRP A 136 3.93 -4.48 9.06
N GLU A 137 3.86 -5.43 10.01
CA GLU A 137 2.77 -5.47 11.00
C GLU A 137 2.69 -4.17 11.81
N ALA A 138 3.85 -3.63 12.21
CA ALA A 138 3.94 -2.35 12.91
C ALA A 138 3.54 -1.16 12.02
N LEU A 139 4.01 -1.09 10.78
CA LEU A 139 3.60 -0.05 9.82
C LEU A 139 2.10 -0.13 9.50
N ALA A 140 1.53 -1.33 9.39
CA ALA A 140 0.09 -1.52 9.22
C ALA A 140 -0.69 -1.09 10.49
N PHE A 141 -0.19 -1.41 11.69
CA PHE A 141 -0.77 -0.94 12.95
C PHE A 141 -0.80 0.59 13.06
N VAL A 142 0.28 1.24 12.63
CA VAL A 142 0.44 2.70 12.56
C VAL A 142 -0.51 3.29 11.51
N GLY A 143 -0.45 2.79 10.27
CA GLY A 143 -1.25 3.29 9.13
C GLY A 143 -2.76 3.30 9.38
N ARG A 144 -3.28 2.31 10.13
CA ARG A 144 -4.69 2.26 10.56
C ARG A 144 -5.10 3.36 11.56
N ARG A 145 -4.14 4.14 12.09
CA ARG A 145 -4.32 5.12 13.19
C ARG A 145 -3.93 6.56 12.84
N LEU A 146 -3.34 6.82 11.68
CA LEU A 146 -2.80 8.15 11.30
C LEU A 146 -3.83 9.29 11.14
N ARG A 147 -5.13 9.02 11.31
CA ARG A 147 -6.22 10.00 11.11
C ARG A 147 -6.12 11.29 11.94
N SER A 148 -5.34 11.30 13.01
CA SER A 148 -5.21 12.44 13.94
C SER A 148 -3.84 13.11 13.90
N ASP A 149 -2.88 12.57 13.15
CA ASP A 149 -1.49 13.04 13.09
C ASP A 149 -1.18 13.47 11.66
N ALA A 150 -0.30 14.46 11.46
CA ALA A 150 0.10 14.90 10.12
C ALA A 150 1.11 13.93 9.47
N VAL A 151 0.69 12.68 9.27
CA VAL A 151 1.53 11.58 8.77
C VAL A 151 0.84 10.87 7.61
N VAL A 152 1.52 10.73 6.47
CA VAL A 152 1.08 9.87 5.36
C VAL A 152 2.01 8.66 5.24
N LEU A 153 1.43 7.46 5.15
CA LEU A 153 2.15 6.22 4.81
C LEU A 153 1.82 5.79 3.38
N LEU A 154 2.77 5.98 2.45
CA LEU A 154 2.72 5.43 1.12
C LEU A 154 3.55 4.14 1.07
N ALA A 155 2.97 3.05 0.56
CA ALA A 155 3.70 1.80 0.34
C ALA A 155 3.47 1.25 -1.06
N THR A 156 4.41 0.50 -1.61
CA THR A 156 4.23 -0.26 -2.85
C THR A 156 4.27 -1.76 -2.60
N LEU A 157 3.33 -2.49 -3.22
CA LEU A 157 3.25 -3.95 -3.19
C LEU A 157 3.18 -4.50 -4.61
N ARG A 158 3.71 -5.71 -4.78
CA ARG A 158 3.56 -6.48 -6.01
C ARG A 158 2.17 -7.10 -6.06
N ASP A 159 1.62 -7.24 -7.26
CA ASP A 159 0.35 -7.92 -7.48
C ASP A 159 0.55 -9.44 -7.63
N ASP A 160 0.92 -10.07 -6.51
CA ASP A 160 1.01 -11.53 -6.35
C ASP A 160 0.25 -12.00 -5.10
N ALA A 161 0.02 -13.31 -4.98
CA ALA A 161 -0.88 -13.88 -3.97
C ALA A 161 -0.43 -13.60 -2.53
N ASP A 162 0.88 -13.64 -2.27
CA ASP A 162 1.44 -13.44 -0.93
C ASP A 162 1.35 -11.96 -0.53
N ALA A 163 1.71 -11.06 -1.44
CA ALA A 163 1.56 -9.62 -1.23
C ALA A 163 0.09 -9.19 -1.10
N GLN A 164 -0.83 -9.79 -1.87
CA GLN A 164 -2.28 -9.57 -1.72
C GLN A 164 -2.81 -10.04 -0.37
N ALA A 165 -2.40 -11.22 0.11
CA ALA A 165 -2.79 -11.75 1.42
C ALA A 165 -2.27 -10.85 2.56
N ARG A 166 -1.01 -10.41 2.47
CA ARG A 166 -0.36 -9.47 3.40
C ARG A 166 -1.03 -8.10 3.41
N LEU A 167 -1.48 -7.61 2.25
CA LEU A 167 -2.29 -6.38 2.14
C LEU A 167 -3.66 -6.54 2.79
N ALA A 168 -4.38 -7.63 2.50
CA ALA A 168 -5.68 -7.91 3.10
C ALA A 168 -5.61 -8.00 4.63
N ALA A 169 -4.58 -8.66 5.17
CA ALA A 169 -4.31 -8.71 6.61
C ALA A 169 -3.96 -7.34 7.22
N SER A 170 -3.33 -6.45 6.44
CA SER A 170 -2.94 -5.12 6.91
C SER A 170 -4.13 -4.19 7.20
N GLY A 171 -5.28 -4.39 6.54
CA GLY A 171 -6.44 -3.49 6.65
C GLY A 171 -6.16 -2.04 6.22
N LEU A 172 -5.10 -1.79 5.45
CA LEU A 172 -4.80 -0.50 4.83
C LEU A 172 -5.59 -0.35 3.51
N PRO A 173 -5.96 0.87 3.10
CA PRO A 173 -6.60 1.09 1.81
C PRO A 173 -5.59 0.89 0.66
N MET A 174 -6.11 0.42 -0.47
CA MET A 174 -5.32 0.06 -1.66
C MET A 174 -5.73 0.94 -2.83
N LEU A 175 -4.75 1.41 -3.60
CA LEU A 175 -4.93 1.88 -4.97
C LEU A 175 -4.28 0.85 -5.91
N THR A 176 -5.09 0.27 -6.80
CA THR A 176 -4.58 -0.63 -7.85
C THR A 176 -4.08 0.21 -9.03
N VAL A 177 -2.81 0.07 -9.38
CA VAL A 177 -2.18 0.76 -10.51
C VAL A 177 -2.34 -0.11 -11.77
N PRO A 178 -3.23 0.25 -12.72
CA PRO A 178 -3.45 -0.52 -13.94
C PRO A 178 -2.29 -0.34 -14.94
N PRO A 179 -2.20 -1.19 -15.99
CA PRO A 179 -1.51 -0.83 -17.22
C PRO A 179 -1.97 0.54 -17.74
N VAL A 180 -1.09 1.30 -18.40
CA VAL A 180 -1.48 2.55 -19.05
C VAL A 180 -2.41 2.30 -20.23
N THR A 181 -3.23 3.30 -20.57
CA THR A 181 -4.15 3.25 -21.71
C THR A 181 -3.40 3.14 -23.05
N ASP A 182 -4.08 2.66 -24.10
CA ASP A 182 -3.48 2.55 -25.44
C ASP A 182 -2.95 3.90 -25.96
N GLN A 183 -3.62 5.01 -25.62
CA GLN A 183 -3.19 6.37 -25.94
C GLN A 183 -1.86 6.72 -25.24
N ALA A 184 -1.80 6.52 -23.92
CA ALA A 184 -0.59 6.75 -23.13
C ALA A 184 0.57 5.81 -23.54
N ALA A 185 0.24 4.57 -23.93
CA ALA A 185 1.21 3.61 -24.46
C ALA A 185 1.80 4.07 -25.81
N ALA A 186 0.95 4.56 -26.72
CA ALA A 186 1.39 5.11 -28.00
C ALA A 186 2.26 6.36 -27.83
N GLU A 187 1.93 7.22 -26.88
CA GLU A 187 2.72 8.40 -26.51
C GLU A 187 4.08 8.02 -25.92
N LEU A 188 4.14 7.10 -24.95
CA LEU A 188 5.41 6.60 -24.38
C LEU A 188 6.34 6.04 -25.46
N VAL A 189 5.81 5.25 -26.39
CA VAL A 189 6.59 4.72 -27.52
C VAL A 189 7.01 5.85 -28.47
N ALA A 190 6.21 6.90 -28.66
CA ALA A 190 6.61 8.07 -29.44
C ALA A 190 7.74 8.89 -28.77
N ARG A 191 7.69 9.06 -27.44
CA ARG A 191 8.73 9.76 -26.66
C ARG A 191 10.07 9.02 -26.69
N VAL A 192 10.06 7.69 -26.53
CA VAL A 192 11.29 6.87 -26.55
C VAL A 192 11.83 6.63 -27.96
N ALA A 193 10.92 6.47 -28.93
CA ALA A 193 11.23 5.97 -30.27
C ALA A 193 10.44 6.74 -31.35
N PRO A 194 10.74 8.03 -31.57
CA PRO A 194 9.96 8.87 -32.49
C PRO A 194 9.98 8.35 -33.93
N GLY A 195 11.15 7.88 -34.42
CA GLY A 195 11.31 7.33 -35.77
C GLY A 195 10.82 5.89 -35.96
N LEU A 196 10.19 5.25 -34.96
CA LEU A 196 9.82 3.84 -35.06
C LEU A 196 8.66 3.60 -36.05
N GLY A 197 8.95 2.84 -37.10
CA GLY A 197 8.00 2.50 -38.16
C GLY A 197 6.75 1.77 -37.66
N ILE A 198 5.63 2.00 -38.36
CA ILE A 198 4.26 1.64 -37.92
C ILE A 198 4.14 0.17 -37.50
N ALA A 199 4.68 -0.77 -38.29
CA ALA A 199 4.58 -2.20 -38.00
C ALA A 199 5.34 -2.61 -36.71
N LEU A 200 6.49 -2.00 -36.43
CA LEU A 200 7.25 -2.25 -35.22
C LEU A 200 6.60 -1.60 -34.00
N ARG A 201 6.10 -0.36 -34.16
CA ARG A 201 5.32 0.35 -33.13
C ARG A 201 4.09 -0.45 -32.70
N ALA A 202 3.31 -0.96 -33.65
CA ALA A 202 2.15 -1.80 -33.36
C ALA A 202 2.52 -3.08 -32.58
N ARG A 203 3.65 -3.72 -32.93
CA ARG A 203 4.12 -4.90 -32.22
C ARG A 203 4.63 -4.60 -30.81
N VAL A 204 5.33 -3.48 -30.61
CA VAL A 204 5.75 -3.02 -29.27
C VAL A 204 4.53 -2.83 -28.36
N LEU A 205 3.48 -2.15 -28.85
CA LEU A 205 2.25 -1.92 -28.09
C LEU A 205 1.56 -3.24 -27.68
N VAL A 206 1.44 -4.20 -28.61
CA VAL A 206 0.83 -5.51 -28.35
C VAL A 206 1.65 -6.35 -27.35
N GLU A 207 2.97 -6.43 -27.51
CA GLU A 207 3.83 -7.27 -26.67
C GLU A 207 4.01 -6.67 -25.26
N ALA A 208 4.05 -5.34 -25.12
CA ALA A 208 4.19 -4.66 -23.84
C ALA A 208 2.86 -4.59 -23.05
N ALA A 209 1.71 -4.75 -23.71
CA ALA A 209 0.38 -4.82 -23.10
C ALA A 209 0.08 -3.70 -22.08
N GLY A 210 0.40 -2.45 -22.44
CA GLY A 210 0.18 -1.26 -21.61
C GLY A 210 1.12 -1.14 -20.40
N ASN A 211 2.21 -1.91 -20.30
CA ASN A 211 3.15 -1.78 -19.19
C ASN A 211 4.29 -0.80 -19.55
N PRO A 212 4.48 0.32 -18.81
CA PRO A 212 5.47 1.35 -19.14
C PRO A 212 6.90 0.83 -19.30
N LEU A 213 7.38 -0.05 -18.42
CA LEU A 213 8.76 -0.54 -18.51
C LEU A 213 8.99 -1.31 -19.82
N ALA A 214 8.10 -2.24 -20.17
CA ALA A 214 8.21 -3.00 -21.42
C ALA A 214 8.03 -2.11 -22.66
N LEU A 215 7.14 -1.10 -22.61
CA LEU A 215 6.98 -0.13 -23.69
C LEU A 215 8.32 0.60 -23.96
N MET A 216 8.98 1.08 -22.91
CA MET A 216 10.27 1.78 -23.03
C MET A 216 11.39 0.84 -23.50
N GLU A 217 11.53 -0.34 -22.89
CA GLU A 217 12.57 -1.32 -23.24
C GLU A 217 12.42 -1.84 -24.68
N PHE A 218 11.21 -2.24 -25.08
CA PHE A 218 10.97 -2.78 -26.42
C PHE A 218 11.07 -1.70 -27.50
N ALA A 219 10.62 -0.46 -27.23
CA ALA A 219 10.79 0.66 -28.15
C ALA A 219 12.27 1.05 -28.32
N ALA A 220 13.04 1.11 -27.22
CA ALA A 220 14.47 1.40 -27.27
C ALA A 220 15.26 0.30 -27.99
N LEU A 221 14.92 -0.98 -27.77
CA LEU A 221 15.54 -2.10 -28.47
C LEU A 221 15.21 -2.09 -29.96
N ALA A 222 13.94 -1.87 -30.33
CA ALA A 222 13.51 -1.82 -31.73
C ALA A 222 14.11 -0.62 -32.48
N SER A 223 14.38 0.50 -31.80
CA SER A 223 15.02 1.69 -32.41
C SER A 223 16.52 1.49 -32.68
N ARG A 224 17.18 0.57 -31.97
CA ARG A 224 18.61 0.25 -32.15
C ARG A 224 18.86 -0.81 -33.22
N GLN A 225 17.83 -1.53 -33.66
CA GLN A 225 17.93 -2.61 -34.64
C GLN A 225 17.18 -2.24 -35.92
N ASP A 226 17.91 -1.74 -36.91
CA ASP A 226 17.34 -1.41 -38.21
C ASP A 226 16.85 -2.67 -38.94
N GLN A 227 15.52 -2.80 -39.01
CA GLN A 227 14.69 -3.62 -39.91
C GLN A 227 14.89 -5.15 -40.02
N GLY A 228 15.99 -5.74 -39.57
CA GLY A 228 16.27 -7.17 -39.81
C GLY A 228 15.66 -8.17 -38.81
N VAL A 229 15.84 -7.96 -37.50
CA VAL A 229 15.77 -9.05 -36.50
C VAL A 229 14.35 -9.35 -36.02
N LEU A 230 13.46 -8.37 -35.99
CA LEU A 230 12.11 -8.56 -35.43
C LEU A 230 11.20 -9.43 -36.30
N ALA A 231 11.46 -9.52 -37.62
CA ALA A 231 10.72 -10.40 -38.52
C ALA A 231 10.85 -11.89 -38.14
N SER A 232 12.01 -12.31 -37.63
CA SER A 232 12.31 -13.69 -37.23
C SER A 232 12.14 -13.91 -35.72
N SER A 233 10.92 -14.25 -35.31
CA SER A 233 10.58 -14.97 -34.06
C SER A 233 11.14 -14.43 -32.72
N ARG A 234 10.22 -13.80 -31.96
CA ARG A 234 10.35 -13.42 -30.53
C ARG A 234 11.42 -12.34 -30.25
N LEU A 235 10.95 -11.21 -29.72
CA LEU A 235 11.80 -10.34 -28.90
C LEU A 235 12.47 -11.21 -27.82
N PRO A 236 13.75 -11.01 -27.49
CA PRO A 236 14.41 -11.74 -26.40
C PRO A 236 13.83 -11.27 -25.07
N LEU A 237 12.66 -11.82 -24.72
CA LEU A 237 12.06 -11.67 -23.40
C LEU A 237 13.06 -12.20 -22.37
N THR A 238 13.58 -11.28 -21.55
CA THR A 238 14.20 -11.64 -20.28
C THR A 238 13.25 -12.58 -19.55
N ARG A 239 13.78 -13.70 -19.03
CA ARG A 239 12.98 -14.80 -18.46
C ARG A 239 12.33 -14.38 -17.13
N GLY A 240 11.25 -13.60 -17.21
CA GLY A 240 10.48 -13.12 -16.06
C GLY A 240 9.02 -12.77 -16.40
N TRP A 241 8.67 -12.59 -17.68
CA TRP A 241 7.36 -12.11 -18.10
C TRP A 241 6.61 -13.12 -18.97
N ASN A 242 5.84 -14.01 -18.33
CA ASN A 242 4.83 -14.83 -19.01
C ASN A 242 3.47 -14.70 -18.29
N ALA A 243 2.98 -13.47 -18.14
CA ALA A 243 1.59 -13.19 -17.77
C ALA A 243 0.65 -13.53 -18.95
N ARG A 244 0.54 -14.83 -19.27
CA ARG A 244 -0.19 -15.35 -20.43
C ARG A 244 -1.70 -15.40 -20.14
N THR A 245 -2.35 -14.25 -20.05
CA THR A 245 -3.80 -14.10 -19.81
C THR A 245 -4.67 -14.44 -21.03
N ARG A 246 -4.43 -15.62 -21.65
CA ARG A 246 -5.47 -16.28 -22.43
C ARG A 246 -6.35 -17.08 -21.48
N ARG A 247 -7.55 -16.56 -21.19
CA ARG A 247 -8.63 -17.32 -20.56
C ARG A 247 -8.93 -18.58 -21.37
N ARG A 248 -8.41 -19.73 -20.93
CA ARG A 248 -8.98 -21.06 -21.21
C ARG A 248 -9.43 -21.64 -19.89
N SER A 249 -10.73 -21.61 -19.64
CA SER A 249 -11.34 -22.19 -18.45
C SER A 249 -10.99 -23.68 -18.36
N PRO A 250 -10.43 -24.17 -17.24
CA PRO A 250 -10.38 -25.59 -16.99
C PRO A 250 -11.81 -26.08 -16.81
N ARG A 251 -12.29 -26.95 -17.71
CA ARG A 251 -13.49 -27.74 -17.46
C ARG A 251 -13.14 -28.73 -16.34
N TRP A 252 -13.56 -28.41 -15.12
CA TRP A 252 -13.60 -29.40 -14.04
C TRP A 252 -14.64 -30.48 -14.37
N PRO A 253 -14.36 -31.77 -14.11
CA PRO A 253 -15.37 -32.82 -14.19
C PRO A 253 -16.42 -32.62 -13.08
N PRO A 254 -17.68 -33.00 -13.30
CA PRO A 254 -18.71 -32.88 -12.27
C PRO A 254 -18.46 -33.86 -11.12
N THR A 255 -18.46 -33.36 -9.90
CA THR A 255 -18.56 -34.18 -8.68
C THR A 255 -19.98 -34.72 -8.53
N PRO A 256 -20.18 -36.05 -8.39
CA PRO A 256 -21.47 -36.60 -8.03
C PRO A 256 -21.62 -36.73 -6.50
N GLY A 257 -22.83 -36.46 -5.99
CA GLY A 257 -23.31 -37.08 -4.75
C GLY A 257 -23.40 -36.20 -3.51
N CYS A 258 -24.43 -35.36 -3.42
CA CYS A 258 -25.02 -35.05 -2.11
C CYS A 258 -25.77 -36.28 -1.60
N TRP A 259 -25.54 -36.72 -0.36
CA TRP A 259 -26.52 -37.49 0.42
C TRP A 259 -26.51 -37.06 1.89
N ARG A 260 -27.70 -36.87 2.46
CA ARG A 260 -27.95 -36.41 3.82
C ARG A 260 -29.11 -37.21 4.41
N SER A 261 -28.82 -38.16 5.29
CA SER A 261 -29.82 -38.79 6.19
C SER A 261 -29.12 -39.59 7.29
N SER A 262 -29.76 -39.72 8.46
CA SER A 262 -29.11 -40.15 9.71
C SER A 262 -29.54 -41.59 10.16
N PRO A 263 -29.42 -42.02 11.44
CA PRO A 263 -28.87 -43.33 11.82
C PRO A 263 -29.95 -44.43 11.99
N PRO A 264 -29.61 -45.73 12.17
CA PRO A 264 -29.02 -46.30 13.40
C PRO A 264 -27.79 -47.22 13.10
N SER A 265 -27.21 -48.08 13.95
CA SER A 265 -27.62 -48.61 15.27
C SER A 265 -26.44 -49.03 16.20
N THR A 266 -26.77 -49.76 17.26
CA THR A 266 -25.98 -50.37 18.34
C THR A 266 -24.97 -51.47 17.94
N ARG A 267 -23.74 -51.45 18.49
CA ARG A 267 -23.22 -52.61 19.27
C ARG A 267 -22.02 -52.32 20.20
N THR A 268 -22.21 -52.77 21.42
CA THR A 268 -21.38 -52.82 22.62
C THR A 268 -19.93 -53.35 22.48
N THR A 269 -18.93 -52.64 23.04
CA THR A 269 -17.81 -53.25 23.81
C THR A 269 -17.16 -52.30 24.84
N ARG A 270 -17.66 -52.42 26.07
CA ARG A 270 -17.05 -52.18 27.38
C ARG A 270 -15.50 -52.12 27.46
N SER A 271 -14.93 -51.01 27.97
CA SER A 271 -13.98 -51.09 29.12
C SER A 271 -13.78 -49.76 29.90
N ARG A 272 -13.84 -49.92 31.24
CA ARG A 272 -13.28 -49.14 32.39
C ARG A 272 -12.81 -47.68 32.18
N ARG A 273 -13.50 -46.69 32.78
CA ARG A 273 -13.36 -46.18 34.18
C ARG A 273 -12.06 -45.38 34.48
N THR A 274 -12.20 -44.06 34.67
CA THR A 274 -11.69 -43.34 35.87
C THR A 274 -12.30 -41.92 36.04
N ARG A 275 -12.78 -41.65 37.28
CA ARG A 275 -12.81 -40.36 38.01
C ARG A 275 -13.37 -39.06 37.37
N GLY A 276 -14.48 -38.58 37.94
CA GLY A 276 -14.68 -37.12 38.20
C GLY A 276 -14.15 -36.73 39.60
N PRO A 277 -14.53 -35.59 40.21
CA PRO A 277 -15.60 -34.65 39.83
C PRO A 277 -15.16 -33.18 39.63
N ARG A 278 -16.13 -32.31 39.30
CA ARG A 278 -16.02 -30.84 39.15
C ARG A 278 -16.11 -30.10 40.50
N PRO A 279 -15.67 -28.84 40.55
CA PRO A 279 -16.49 -27.73 41.07
C PRO A 279 -16.70 -26.66 39.98
N CYS A 280 -17.92 -26.16 39.70
CA CYS A 280 -18.76 -25.30 40.54
C CYS A 280 -18.16 -23.91 40.80
N TRP A 281 -18.33 -22.98 39.83
CA TRP A 281 -18.35 -21.54 40.09
C TRP A 281 -19.56 -20.88 39.40
N ARG A 282 -20.43 -20.26 40.21
CA ARG A 282 -21.51 -19.38 39.75
C ARG A 282 -20.94 -17.99 39.46
N ALA A 283 -20.93 -17.56 38.21
CA ALA A 283 -20.79 -16.13 37.89
C ALA A 283 -22.17 -15.46 37.98
N ARG A 284 -22.40 -14.65 39.02
CA ARG A 284 -23.59 -13.78 39.12
C ARG A 284 -23.47 -12.65 38.09
N ARG A 285 -24.59 -12.32 37.44
CA ARG A 285 -24.67 -11.16 36.53
C ARG A 285 -24.70 -9.86 37.33
N SER A 286 -23.84 -8.91 36.97
CA SER A 286 -23.94 -7.49 37.36
C SER A 286 -23.58 -6.63 36.14
N ARG A 287 -24.52 -5.80 35.66
CA ARG A 287 -24.30 -4.75 34.65
C ARG A 287 -24.64 -3.38 35.29
N PRO A 288 -24.25 -2.25 34.68
CA PRO A 288 -23.46 -1.21 35.35
C PRO A 288 -24.28 -0.14 36.07
N PRO A 289 -23.64 0.70 36.93
CA PRO A 289 -24.27 1.91 37.45
C PRO A 289 -24.53 2.93 36.33
N ARG A 290 -25.61 3.69 36.48
CA ARG A 290 -26.07 4.73 35.55
C ARG A 290 -25.47 6.10 35.91
N TRP A 291 -25.20 6.91 34.89
CA TRP A 291 -24.92 8.34 35.07
C TRP A 291 -26.19 9.10 35.47
N PRO A 292 -26.11 10.09 36.39
CA PRO A 292 -27.20 11.04 36.63
C PRO A 292 -27.12 12.23 35.66
N PRO A 293 -28.27 12.82 35.25
CA PRO A 293 -28.29 14.05 34.45
C PRO A 293 -28.11 15.29 35.34
N ARG A 294 -27.55 16.38 34.78
CA ARG A 294 -27.72 17.73 35.32
C ARG A 294 -28.37 18.64 34.28
N PHE A 295 -29.53 19.18 34.66
CA PHE A 295 -30.26 20.23 33.94
C PHE A 295 -29.82 21.62 34.43
N GLY A 296 -30.04 22.63 33.58
CA GLY A 296 -29.87 24.07 33.87
C GLY A 296 -29.32 24.78 32.63
N ARG A 297 -30.14 25.25 31.68
CA ARG A 297 -30.85 26.55 31.73
C ARG A 297 -29.90 27.65 32.25
N GLY A 298 -29.41 28.60 31.46
CA GLY A 298 -29.86 29.10 30.15
C GLY A 298 -30.33 30.55 30.33
N TRP A 299 -29.60 31.49 29.74
CA TRP A 299 -29.92 32.93 29.77
C TRP A 299 -29.78 33.51 28.35
N SER A 300 -30.69 34.42 28.02
CA SER A 300 -30.91 34.93 26.67
C SER A 300 -30.15 36.23 26.41
N SER A 301 -29.61 36.39 25.20
CA SER A 301 -29.52 37.68 24.49
C SER A 301 -30.93 38.13 24.05
N PRO A 302 -31.24 39.42 23.76
CA PRO A 302 -30.47 40.42 22.98
C PRO A 302 -30.34 41.79 23.74
N THR A 303 -29.94 42.95 23.20
CA THR A 303 -29.96 43.59 21.85
C THR A 303 -28.87 44.70 21.74
N PRO A 304 -28.62 45.34 20.57
CA PRO A 304 -27.48 46.24 20.35
C PRO A 304 -27.79 47.76 20.44
N TYR A 305 -26.76 48.54 20.77
CA TYR A 305 -26.59 49.98 20.50
C TYR A 305 -25.07 50.23 20.39
N GLY A 306 -24.54 51.13 19.54
CA GLY A 306 -25.22 52.02 18.60
C GLY A 306 -24.25 52.60 17.56
N SER A 307 -24.78 53.43 16.67
CA SER A 307 -24.07 54.12 15.59
C SER A 307 -23.26 55.34 16.07
N GLY A 308 -22.20 55.67 15.35
CA GLY A 308 -21.39 56.88 15.59
C GLY A 308 -20.71 57.36 14.31
N SER A 309 -21.43 58.14 13.49
CA SER A 309 -20.88 58.88 12.36
C SER A 309 -20.39 60.26 12.82
N GLY A 310 -19.21 60.69 12.35
CA GLY A 310 -18.65 62.00 12.71
C GLY A 310 -17.46 62.39 11.85
N THR A 311 -17.69 63.25 10.87
CA THR A 311 -16.70 63.82 9.96
C THR A 311 -15.69 64.75 10.63
N ARG A 312 -14.40 64.61 10.27
CA ARG A 312 -13.57 65.69 9.73
C ARG A 312 -12.38 65.14 8.96
#